data_AF-A0A127SXH8-F1
#
_entry.id   AF-A0A127SXH8-F1
#
_cell.length_a   1.000
_cell.length_b   1.000
_cell.length_c   1.000
_cell.angle_alpha   90.00
_cell.angle_beta   90.00
_cell.angle_gamma   90.00
#
_symmetry.space_group_name_H-M   'P 1'
#
loop_
_entity.id
_entity.type
_entity.pdbx_description
1 polymer ?
#
loop_
_entity_poly.entity_id
_entity_poly.type
_entity_poly.pdbx_seq_one_letter_code
_entity_poly.pdbx_strand_id
1 'polypeptide(L)'
;MATDDGKLAVARLQFGNVALLPQVMAGVGGDSFKIVHGTDQAPPYTYVASYLWARYGFSADALIHFGTHGSLEYTPRKQVALGSNDWSDRLIGVVPHLYIYTIGNVGEAMIAKRRTYAQTQSYLTPPFKESELRQTYKQLSDAIQSYEKKASAEQSLKVKALTVKMGIARELGLDAKQMNKPYSADEIARVENYAEELANEKITGKLYTLGVPYDNDDVRTSVYAMATDP
;
A
#
# COMPACT_ATOMS: atom_id res chain seq x y z
N MET A 1 -0.02 -28.37 6.07
CA MET A 1 0.16 -29.64 5.36
C MET A 1 1.32 -30.38 6.02
N ALA A 2 1.00 -31.26 6.95
CA ALA A 2 1.89 -32.33 7.38
C ALA A 2 1.31 -33.63 6.79
N THR A 3 2.14 -34.53 6.31
CA THR A 3 1.71 -35.87 5.90
C THR A 3 1.49 -36.75 7.14
N ASP A 4 0.74 -37.84 6.98
CA ASP A 4 0.42 -38.77 8.09
C ASP A 4 1.68 -39.41 8.71
N ASP A 5 2.79 -39.45 7.97
CA ASP A 5 4.11 -39.91 8.44
C ASP A 5 4.96 -38.79 9.09
N GLY A 6 4.39 -37.63 9.36
CA GLY A 6 5.02 -36.53 10.09
C GLY A 6 5.95 -35.65 9.27
N LYS A 7 5.96 -35.75 7.92
CA LYS A 7 6.77 -34.86 7.07
C LYS A 7 6.06 -33.53 6.85
N LEU A 8 6.84 -32.45 6.82
CA LEU A 8 6.36 -31.10 6.49
C LEU A 8 6.65 -30.79 5.03
N ALA A 9 5.62 -30.39 4.29
CA ALA A 9 5.79 -29.93 2.93
C ALA A 9 6.26 -28.47 2.90
N VAL A 10 7.27 -28.17 2.07
CA VAL A 10 7.77 -26.81 1.81
C VAL A 10 7.50 -26.47 0.35
N ALA A 11 6.54 -25.58 0.11
CA ALA A 11 6.22 -25.10 -1.23
C ALA A 11 7.36 -24.19 -1.74
N ARG A 12 7.89 -24.51 -2.92
CA ARG A 12 8.99 -23.76 -3.54
C ARG A 12 9.05 -23.97 -5.04
N LEU A 13 9.66 -23.01 -5.75
CA LEU A 13 10.20 -23.18 -7.09
C LEU A 13 11.72 -23.09 -7.01
N GLN A 14 12.44 -24.01 -7.64
CA GLN A 14 13.91 -24.02 -7.60
C GLN A 14 14.48 -24.01 -9.02
N PHE A 15 15.33 -23.02 -9.28
CA PHE A 15 16.04 -22.80 -10.53
C PHE A 15 17.54 -22.88 -10.26
N GLY A 16 18.07 -24.11 -10.21
CA GLY A 16 19.47 -24.36 -9.83
C GLY A 16 19.78 -23.84 -8.43
N ASN A 17 20.62 -22.80 -8.36
CA ASN A 17 21.09 -22.17 -7.12
C ASN A 17 20.18 -21.03 -6.64
N VAL A 18 18.98 -20.87 -7.21
CA VAL A 18 17.97 -19.91 -6.75
C VAL A 18 16.69 -20.66 -6.39
N ALA A 19 16.20 -20.44 -5.16
CA ALA A 19 14.91 -20.97 -4.72
C ALA A 19 13.96 -19.82 -4.37
N LEU A 20 12.74 -19.87 -4.91
CA LEU A 20 11.65 -18.96 -4.63
C LEU A 20 10.64 -19.65 -3.73
N LEU A 21 10.32 -19.01 -2.60
CA LEU A 21 9.36 -19.51 -1.63
C LEU A 21 8.30 -18.43 -1.38
N PRO A 22 7.01 -18.75 -1.42
CA PRO A 22 6.00 -17.86 -0.87
C PRO A 22 6.18 -17.80 0.64
N GLN A 23 6.15 -16.60 1.22
CA GLN A 23 6.13 -16.47 2.67
C GLN A 23 4.77 -16.95 3.19
N VAL A 24 4.77 -18.10 3.87
CA VAL A 24 3.58 -18.63 4.53
C VAL A 24 3.16 -17.65 5.63
N MET A 25 1.87 -17.61 5.99
CA MET A 25 1.42 -16.77 7.11
C MET A 25 2.08 -17.18 8.43
N ALA A 26 2.56 -16.20 9.23
CA ALA A 26 3.22 -16.43 10.52
C ALA A 26 2.27 -16.75 11.69
N GLY A 27 0.97 -16.94 11.43
CA GLY A 27 -0.05 -17.19 12.44
C GLY A 27 -1.22 -18.00 11.89
N VAL A 28 -2.09 -18.46 12.80
CA VAL A 28 -3.27 -19.28 12.49
C VAL A 28 -4.53 -18.47 12.79
N GLY A 29 -5.47 -18.39 11.84
CA GLY A 29 -6.75 -17.68 12.03
C GLY A 29 -7.37 -17.15 10.73
N GLY A 30 -8.56 -16.55 10.82
CA GLY A 30 -9.29 -15.98 9.68
C GLY A 30 -9.01 -14.51 9.38
N ASP A 31 -8.28 -13.81 10.26
CA ASP A 31 -7.92 -12.39 10.11
C ASP A 31 -6.47 -12.28 9.61
N SER A 32 -6.32 -12.22 8.29
CA SER A 32 -5.01 -12.14 7.61
C SER A 32 -4.22 -10.89 8.00
N PHE A 33 -4.88 -9.78 8.29
CA PHE A 33 -4.21 -8.54 8.69
C PHE A 33 -3.52 -8.71 10.05
N LYS A 34 -4.24 -9.23 11.06
CA LYS A 34 -3.64 -9.50 12.38
C LYS A 34 -2.54 -10.55 12.32
N ILE A 35 -2.68 -11.54 11.44
CA ILE A 35 -1.68 -12.59 11.28
C ILE A 35 -0.36 -12.06 10.69
N VAL A 36 -0.44 -11.09 9.78
CA VAL A 36 0.76 -10.46 9.17
C VAL A 36 1.39 -9.41 10.11
N HIS A 37 0.58 -8.67 10.88
CA HIS A 37 1.06 -7.60 11.79
C HIS A 37 1.36 -8.06 13.22
N GLY A 38 1.33 -9.37 13.47
CA GLY A 38 1.79 -9.99 14.70
C GLY A 38 0.67 -10.61 15.54
N THR A 39 0.89 -11.86 15.93
CA THR A 39 0.08 -12.60 16.90
C THR A 39 0.98 -13.01 18.07
N ASP A 40 0.44 -13.08 19.29
CA ASP A 40 1.18 -13.66 20.43
C ASP A 40 1.15 -15.19 20.39
N GLN A 41 1.44 -15.77 19.22
CA GLN A 41 1.47 -17.20 18.99
C GLN A 41 2.77 -17.61 18.32
N ALA A 42 3.24 -18.82 18.63
CA ALA A 42 4.35 -19.41 17.90
C ALA A 42 3.99 -19.53 16.41
N PRO A 43 4.93 -19.23 15.49
CA PRO A 43 4.69 -19.43 14.07
C PRO A 43 4.35 -20.89 13.77
N PRO A 44 3.43 -21.17 12.82
CA PRO A 44 3.08 -22.53 12.44
C PRO A 44 4.29 -23.34 11.99
N TYR A 45 4.26 -24.67 12.16
CA TYR A 45 5.36 -25.54 11.72
C TYR A 45 5.71 -25.38 10.24
N THR A 46 4.74 -25.12 9.37
CA THR A 46 4.98 -24.85 7.95
C THR A 46 5.76 -23.55 7.70
N TYR A 47 5.54 -22.54 8.56
CA TYR A 47 6.31 -21.30 8.54
C TYR A 47 7.77 -21.59 8.94
N VAL A 48 7.95 -22.25 10.09
CA VAL A 48 9.28 -22.62 10.61
C VAL A 48 10.05 -23.50 9.63
N ALA A 49 9.41 -24.51 9.08
CA ALA A 49 10.01 -25.45 8.13
C ALA A 49 10.54 -24.77 6.87
N SER A 50 9.88 -23.70 6.40
CA SER A 50 10.32 -22.97 5.21
C SER A 50 11.68 -22.30 5.42
N TYR A 51 11.89 -21.65 6.57
CA TYR A 51 13.19 -21.05 6.92
C TYR A 51 14.25 -22.09 7.25
N LEU A 52 13.91 -23.15 7.99
CA LEU A 52 14.86 -24.22 8.29
C LEU A 52 15.29 -24.95 7.02
N TRP A 53 14.37 -25.18 6.08
CA TRP A 53 14.70 -25.75 4.78
C TRP A 53 15.62 -24.82 4.01
N ALA A 54 15.34 -23.50 3.95
CA ALA A 54 16.22 -22.56 3.27
C ALA A 54 17.65 -22.58 3.84
N ARG A 55 17.80 -22.68 5.17
CA ARG A 55 19.09 -22.68 5.86
C ARG A 55 19.86 -23.99 5.78
N TYR A 56 19.18 -25.11 5.96
CA TYR A 56 19.85 -26.41 6.16
C TYR A 56 19.59 -27.40 5.02
N GLY A 57 18.45 -27.29 4.35
CA GLY A 57 18.09 -28.15 3.22
C GLY A 57 18.60 -27.61 1.89
N PHE A 58 18.43 -26.32 1.66
CA PHE A 58 18.96 -25.62 0.48
C PHE A 58 20.37 -25.06 0.73
N SER A 59 20.73 -24.83 2.00
CA SER A 59 22.02 -24.22 2.38
C SER A 59 22.23 -22.86 1.73
N ALA A 60 21.22 -21.98 1.81
CA ALA A 60 21.26 -20.65 1.24
C ALA A 60 22.44 -19.83 1.78
N ASP A 61 23.24 -19.27 0.87
CA ASP A 61 24.28 -18.30 1.21
C ASP A 61 23.69 -16.93 1.58
N ALA A 62 22.49 -16.63 1.11
CA ALA A 62 21.76 -15.40 1.41
C ALA A 62 20.24 -15.62 1.32
N LEU A 63 19.48 -14.84 2.10
CA LEU A 63 18.02 -14.74 2.01
C LEU A 63 17.65 -13.35 1.47
N ILE A 64 16.71 -13.31 0.53
CA ILE A 64 16.20 -12.06 -0.04
C ILE A 64 14.68 -12.04 0.13
N HIS A 65 14.17 -11.07 0.90
CA HIS A 65 12.74 -10.80 0.95
C HIS A 65 12.37 -9.62 0.04
N PHE A 66 11.14 -9.68 -0.47
CA PHE A 66 10.52 -8.66 -1.31
C PHE A 66 9.19 -8.23 -0.69
N GLY A 67 8.90 -6.94 -0.71
CA GLY A 67 7.64 -6.37 -0.21
C GLY A 67 7.82 -5.63 1.11
N THR A 68 6.73 -5.01 1.57
CA THR A 68 6.74 -4.10 2.73
C THR A 68 6.09 -4.68 3.98
N HIS A 69 5.61 -5.92 3.95
CA HIS A 69 4.87 -6.49 5.08
C HIS A 69 5.25 -7.95 5.31
N GLY A 70 6.55 -8.22 5.47
CA GLY A 70 6.96 -9.58 5.79
C GLY A 70 6.52 -9.94 7.20
N SER A 71 5.88 -11.08 7.36
CA SER A 71 5.36 -11.48 8.67
C SER A 71 6.45 -11.87 9.68
N LEU A 72 7.69 -12.08 9.22
CA LEU A 72 8.81 -12.49 10.06
C LEU A 72 9.18 -11.43 11.09
N GLU A 73 9.26 -10.18 10.64
CA GLU A 73 9.63 -9.05 11.51
C GLU A 73 8.56 -8.78 12.58
N TYR A 74 7.34 -9.30 12.43
CA TYR A 74 6.23 -9.16 13.38
C TYR A 74 5.98 -10.41 14.25
N THR A 75 6.83 -11.44 14.15
CA THR A 75 6.75 -12.59 15.07
C THR A 75 6.86 -12.11 16.54
N PRO A 76 6.25 -12.81 17.52
CA PRO A 76 6.19 -12.30 18.89
C PRO A 76 7.58 -12.19 19.53
N ARG A 77 7.63 -11.63 20.75
CA ARG A 77 8.83 -11.36 21.58
C ARG A 77 9.49 -9.99 21.31
N LYS A 78 10.80 -9.86 21.54
CA LYS A 78 11.50 -8.57 21.70
C LYS A 78 11.50 -7.73 20.42
N GLN A 79 11.31 -6.42 20.57
CA GLN A 79 11.30 -5.47 19.44
C GLN A 79 12.69 -5.18 18.85
N VAL A 80 13.76 -5.37 19.62
CA VAL A 80 15.16 -5.14 19.23
C VAL A 80 16.09 -5.92 20.17
N ALA A 81 17.38 -6.05 19.81
CA ALA A 81 18.38 -6.77 20.59
C ALA A 81 17.91 -8.21 20.89
N LEU A 82 17.58 -8.91 19.81
CA LEU A 82 17.04 -10.25 19.87
C LEU A 82 18.05 -11.20 20.52
N GLY A 83 17.51 -12.21 21.18
CA GLY A 83 18.27 -13.35 21.64
C GLY A 83 17.58 -14.64 21.21
N SER A 84 18.11 -15.73 21.74
CA SER A 84 17.78 -17.05 21.25
C SER A 84 16.32 -17.51 21.48
N ASN A 85 15.50 -16.74 22.19
CA ASN A 85 14.07 -17.03 22.38
C ASN A 85 13.17 -16.26 21.39
N ASP A 86 13.75 -15.41 20.54
CA ASP A 86 13.04 -14.63 19.54
C ASP A 86 12.96 -15.41 18.21
N TRP A 87 11.77 -15.51 17.65
CA TRP A 87 11.53 -16.36 16.47
C TRP A 87 12.32 -15.91 15.26
N SER A 88 12.35 -14.61 14.99
CA SER A 88 13.06 -14.07 13.85
C SER A 88 14.58 -14.28 13.93
N ASP A 89 15.16 -14.23 15.14
CA ASP A 89 16.56 -14.64 15.40
C ASP A 89 16.77 -16.11 15.02
N ARG A 90 15.91 -17.01 15.53
CA ARG A 90 16.05 -18.45 15.27
C ARG A 90 15.81 -18.84 13.82
N LEU A 91 14.93 -18.14 13.11
CA LEU A 91 14.56 -18.48 11.74
C LEU A 91 15.57 -17.93 10.72
N ILE A 92 16.08 -16.70 10.87
CA ILE A 92 17.15 -16.16 10.01
C ILE A 92 18.51 -16.71 10.41
N GLY A 93 18.81 -16.72 11.71
CA GLY A 93 20.10 -17.10 12.25
C GLY A 93 21.21 -16.21 11.71
N VAL A 94 22.27 -16.85 11.20
CA VAL A 94 23.49 -16.17 10.72
C VAL A 94 23.49 -15.92 9.21
N VAL A 95 22.42 -16.27 8.49
CA VAL A 95 22.38 -16.12 7.04
C VAL A 95 22.21 -14.63 6.68
N PRO A 96 23.08 -14.06 5.83
CA PRO A 96 22.90 -12.71 5.32
C PRO A 96 21.49 -12.50 4.78
N HIS A 97 20.81 -11.47 5.29
CA HIS A 97 19.43 -11.18 4.95
C HIS A 97 19.34 -9.84 4.24
N LEU A 98 18.97 -9.86 2.96
CA LEU A 98 18.65 -8.67 2.18
C LEU A 98 17.14 -8.48 2.08
N TYR A 99 16.71 -7.22 2.05
CA TYR A 99 15.29 -6.90 1.96
C TYR A 99 15.08 -5.74 1.00
N ILE A 100 14.32 -5.99 -0.07
CA ILE A 100 13.97 -4.99 -1.06
C ILE A 100 12.75 -4.22 -0.57
N TYR A 101 12.95 -2.95 -0.18
CA TYR A 101 11.96 -2.14 0.54
C TYR A 101 11.69 -0.79 -0.15
N THR A 102 10.45 -0.29 -0.10
CA THR A 102 10.12 1.03 -0.68
C THR A 102 10.70 2.17 0.17
N ILE A 103 11.17 3.24 -0.47
CA ILE A 103 11.58 4.48 0.23
C ILE A 103 10.43 5.12 1.03
N GLY A 104 9.18 4.85 0.64
CA GLY A 104 8.00 5.44 1.27
C GLY A 104 7.59 4.81 2.61
N ASN A 105 8.22 3.71 3.03
CA ASN A 105 7.83 2.97 4.22
C ASN A 105 9.04 2.72 5.15
N VAL A 106 9.63 3.81 5.62
CA VAL A 106 10.78 3.78 6.52
C VAL A 106 10.43 3.13 7.85
N GLY A 107 9.21 3.35 8.36
CA GLY A 107 8.78 2.85 9.67
C GLY A 107 8.90 1.33 9.77
N GLU A 108 8.30 0.61 8.84
CA GLU A 108 8.33 -0.86 8.85
C GLU A 108 9.69 -1.41 8.40
N ALA A 109 10.38 -0.74 7.47
CA ALA A 109 11.76 -1.09 7.10
C ALA A 109 12.70 -1.11 8.32
N MET A 110 12.50 -0.19 9.27
CA MET A 110 13.26 -0.15 10.52
C MET A 110 12.94 -1.33 11.45
N ILE A 111 11.70 -1.84 11.43
CA ILE A 111 11.33 -3.05 12.17
C ILE A 111 12.05 -4.25 11.56
N ALA A 112 12.00 -4.41 10.23
CA ALA A 112 12.73 -5.46 9.52
C ALA A 112 14.23 -5.46 9.86
N LYS A 113 14.89 -4.29 9.83
CA LYS A 113 16.31 -4.15 10.24
C LYS A 113 16.56 -4.66 11.65
N ARG A 114 15.76 -4.19 12.62
CA ARG A 114 15.95 -4.49 14.05
C ARG A 114 15.62 -5.94 14.40
N ARG A 115 14.67 -6.53 13.68
CA ARG A 115 14.08 -7.82 14.04
C ARG A 115 14.48 -8.97 13.15
N THR A 116 15.10 -8.74 12.01
CA THR A 116 15.49 -9.83 11.08
C THR A 116 16.92 -9.70 10.58
N TYR A 117 17.68 -8.74 11.12
CA TYR A 117 19.04 -8.40 10.68
C TYR A 117 19.12 -8.00 9.20
N ALA A 118 18.00 -7.59 8.62
CA ALA A 118 17.90 -7.24 7.22
C ALA A 118 18.78 -6.03 6.86
N GLN A 119 19.58 -6.17 5.82
CA GLN A 119 20.08 -5.03 5.05
C GLN A 119 19.01 -4.60 4.06
N THR A 120 18.44 -3.42 4.26
CA THR A 120 17.38 -2.91 3.38
C THR A 120 17.99 -2.21 2.17
N GLN A 121 17.71 -2.72 0.97
CA GLN A 121 17.98 -2.01 -0.28
C GLN A 121 16.70 -1.28 -0.68
N SER A 122 16.77 0.05 -0.73
CA SER A 122 15.60 0.85 -1.06
C SER A 122 15.34 0.90 -2.57
N TYR A 123 14.07 1.11 -2.92
CA TYR A 123 13.61 1.39 -4.27
C TYR A 123 12.56 2.52 -4.29
N LEU A 124 12.38 3.17 -5.45
CA LEU A 124 11.48 4.33 -5.58
C LEU A 124 10.01 3.94 -5.43
N THR A 125 9.21 4.82 -4.85
CA THR A 125 7.74 4.73 -4.93
C THR A 125 7.31 4.92 -6.38
N PRO A 126 6.23 4.25 -6.84
CA PRO A 126 5.79 4.40 -8.23
C PRO A 126 5.57 5.87 -8.63
N PRO A 127 5.75 6.20 -9.94
CA PRO A 127 5.70 7.59 -10.38
C PRO A 127 4.29 8.17 -10.23
N PHE A 128 4.22 9.46 -9.92
CA PHE A 128 2.96 10.18 -9.87
C PHE A 128 2.44 10.45 -11.27
N LYS A 129 1.13 10.34 -11.44
CA LYS A 129 0.40 10.75 -12.64
C LYS A 129 -0.68 11.77 -12.26
N GLU A 130 -1.05 12.62 -13.20
CA GLU A 130 -2.24 13.45 -13.06
C GLU A 130 -3.47 12.54 -13.03
N SER A 131 -4.44 12.85 -12.18
CA SER A 131 -5.59 11.98 -11.93
C SER A 131 -6.57 11.89 -13.11
N GLU A 132 -6.37 12.68 -14.17
CA GLU A 132 -7.30 12.92 -15.29
C GLU A 132 -8.74 13.29 -14.86
N LEU A 133 -8.97 13.48 -13.55
CA LEU A 133 -10.28 13.72 -12.95
C LEU A 133 -10.88 15.06 -13.39
N ARG A 134 -10.06 16.00 -13.87
CA ARG A 134 -10.54 17.24 -14.49
C ARG A 134 -11.50 16.97 -15.66
N GLN A 135 -11.27 15.91 -16.43
CA GLN A 135 -12.21 15.53 -17.49
C GLN A 135 -13.51 14.97 -16.91
N THR A 136 -13.42 14.14 -15.87
CA THR A 136 -14.56 13.57 -15.16
C THR A 136 -15.45 14.63 -14.53
N TYR A 137 -14.85 15.65 -13.89
CA TYR A 137 -15.54 16.76 -13.24
C TYR A 137 -15.84 17.95 -14.14
N LYS A 138 -15.51 17.89 -15.44
CA LYS A 138 -15.68 19.01 -16.37
C LYS A 138 -17.11 19.55 -16.38
N GLN A 139 -18.10 18.66 -16.46
CA GLN A 139 -19.51 19.05 -16.45
C GLN A 139 -19.92 19.78 -15.15
N LEU A 140 -19.37 19.34 -14.01
CA LEU A 140 -19.61 19.95 -12.72
C LEU A 140 -18.94 21.33 -12.64
N SER A 141 -17.68 21.43 -13.08
CA SER A 141 -16.95 22.70 -13.13
C SER A 141 -17.62 23.72 -14.06
N ASP A 142 -18.06 23.31 -15.24
CA ASP A 142 -18.81 24.16 -16.18
C ASP A 142 -20.14 24.66 -15.58
N ALA A 143 -20.83 23.81 -14.81
CA ALA A 143 -22.06 24.18 -14.12
C ALA A 143 -21.81 25.16 -12.97
N ILE A 144 -20.73 24.98 -12.20
CA ILE A 144 -20.31 25.90 -11.15
C ILE A 144 -19.93 27.26 -11.74
N GLN A 145 -19.08 27.31 -12.77
CA GLN A 145 -18.74 28.56 -13.46
C GLN A 145 -19.98 29.26 -14.04
N SER A 146 -20.96 28.50 -14.55
CA SER A 146 -22.22 29.06 -15.03
C SER A 146 -23.05 29.67 -13.91
N TYR A 147 -23.04 29.06 -12.72
CA TYR A 147 -23.64 29.62 -11.51
C TYR A 147 -22.92 30.88 -11.05
N GLU A 148 -21.58 30.92 -11.04
CA GLU A 148 -20.82 32.10 -10.63
C GLU A 148 -21.03 33.30 -11.57
N LYS A 149 -21.05 33.05 -12.89
CA LYS A 149 -21.34 34.10 -13.88
C LYS A 149 -22.74 34.67 -13.74
N LYS A 150 -23.70 33.83 -13.35
CA LYS A 150 -25.10 34.24 -13.16
C LYS A 150 -25.79 33.36 -12.13
N ALA A 151 -25.70 33.77 -10.87
CA ALA A 151 -26.31 33.04 -9.76
C ALA A 151 -27.83 32.98 -9.94
N SER A 152 -28.37 31.77 -10.08
CA SER A 152 -29.80 31.52 -10.18
C SER A 152 -30.16 30.18 -9.56
N ALA A 153 -31.42 30.03 -9.15
CA ALA A 153 -31.93 28.76 -8.63
C ALA A 153 -31.78 27.63 -9.67
N GLU A 154 -31.99 27.92 -10.95
CA GLU A 154 -31.84 26.94 -12.03
C GLU A 154 -30.38 26.44 -12.15
N GLN A 155 -29.40 27.34 -12.08
CA GLN A 155 -27.98 26.96 -12.15
C GLN A 155 -27.55 26.19 -10.90
N SER A 156 -28.01 26.62 -9.72
CA SER A 156 -27.75 25.91 -8.46
C SER A 156 -28.33 24.48 -8.48
N LEU A 157 -29.53 24.29 -9.04
CA LEU A 157 -30.13 22.96 -9.21
C LEU A 157 -29.33 22.07 -10.18
N LYS A 158 -28.73 22.65 -11.23
CA LYS A 158 -27.83 21.92 -12.14
C LYS A 158 -26.57 21.44 -11.42
N VAL A 159 -25.94 22.31 -10.61
CA VAL A 159 -24.81 21.93 -9.76
C VAL A 159 -25.22 20.78 -8.84
N LYS A 160 -26.34 20.93 -8.11
CA LYS A 160 -26.87 19.88 -7.22
C LYS A 160 -27.10 18.55 -7.90
N ALA A 161 -27.69 18.55 -9.10
CA ALA A 161 -27.92 17.34 -9.88
C ALA A 161 -26.62 16.60 -10.21
N LEU A 162 -25.58 17.33 -10.60
CA LEU A 162 -24.26 16.77 -10.90
C LEU A 162 -23.55 16.29 -9.63
N THR A 163 -23.56 17.09 -8.55
CA THR A 163 -22.98 16.73 -7.24
C THR A 163 -23.58 15.43 -6.69
N VAL A 164 -24.90 15.25 -6.78
CA VAL A 164 -25.58 14.03 -6.32
C VAL A 164 -25.25 12.84 -7.24
N LYS A 165 -25.29 13.04 -8.56
CA LYS A 165 -24.96 11.99 -9.55
C LYS A 165 -23.55 11.45 -9.36
N MET A 166 -22.61 12.31 -8.99
CA MET A 166 -21.19 11.94 -8.78
C MET A 166 -20.90 11.41 -7.37
N GLY A 167 -21.90 11.33 -6.48
CA GLY A 167 -21.72 10.85 -5.10
C GLY A 167 -21.11 11.87 -4.14
N ILE A 168 -20.65 13.03 -4.63
CA ILE A 168 -20.00 14.09 -3.84
C ILE A 168 -20.91 14.60 -2.71
N ALA A 169 -22.23 14.64 -2.93
CA ALA A 169 -23.17 15.11 -1.91
C ALA A 169 -23.09 14.27 -0.62
N ARG A 170 -22.79 12.97 -0.74
CA ARG A 170 -22.61 12.08 0.41
C ARG A 170 -21.33 12.40 1.17
N GLU A 171 -20.23 12.58 0.45
CA GLU A 171 -18.91 12.87 1.02
C GLU A 171 -18.91 14.21 1.77
N LEU A 172 -19.63 15.20 1.23
CA LEU A 172 -19.75 16.53 1.86
C LEU A 172 -20.89 16.65 2.88
N GLY A 173 -21.69 15.59 3.09
CA GLY A 173 -22.86 15.62 3.96
C GLY A 173 -23.95 16.61 3.52
N LEU A 174 -24.04 16.88 2.22
CA LEU A 174 -25.03 17.77 1.62
C LEU A 174 -26.37 17.04 1.39
N ASP A 175 -27.45 17.80 1.37
CA ASP A 175 -28.76 17.22 1.03
C ASP A 175 -28.76 16.68 -0.40
N ALA A 176 -29.05 15.38 -0.52
CA ALA A 176 -29.21 14.67 -1.79
C ALA A 176 -30.66 14.26 -2.06
N LYS A 177 -31.59 14.51 -1.13
CA LYS A 177 -32.98 14.03 -1.21
C LYS A 177 -33.91 15.08 -1.80
N GLN A 178 -33.76 16.35 -1.43
CA GLN A 178 -34.62 17.42 -1.92
C GLN A 178 -34.05 18.01 -3.22
N MET A 179 -34.19 17.27 -4.33
CA MET A 179 -33.63 17.67 -5.63
C MET A 179 -34.18 18.99 -6.17
N ASN A 180 -35.35 19.44 -5.71
CA ASN A 180 -35.97 20.71 -6.12
C ASN A 180 -35.53 21.90 -5.27
N LYS A 181 -34.75 21.66 -4.20
CA LYS A 181 -34.21 22.72 -3.33
C LYS A 181 -32.81 23.09 -3.83
N PRO A 182 -32.57 24.32 -4.30
CA PRO A 182 -31.25 24.76 -4.73
C PRO A 182 -30.26 24.73 -3.56
N TYR A 183 -28.99 24.46 -3.87
CA TYR A 183 -27.89 24.66 -2.94
C TYR A 183 -27.66 26.15 -2.67
N SER A 184 -27.22 26.46 -1.45
CA SER A 184 -26.72 27.78 -1.08
C SER A 184 -25.38 28.06 -1.76
N ALA A 185 -24.96 29.33 -1.76
CA ALA A 185 -23.64 29.72 -2.27
C ALA A 185 -22.51 28.99 -1.52
N ASP A 186 -22.62 28.85 -0.20
CA ASP A 186 -21.64 28.14 0.63
C ASP A 186 -21.58 26.64 0.28
N GLU A 187 -22.73 26.01 0.02
CA GLU A 187 -22.77 24.61 -0.40
C GLU A 187 -22.11 24.41 -1.77
N ILE A 188 -22.33 25.33 -2.71
CA ILE A 188 -21.69 25.30 -4.04
C ILE A 188 -20.18 25.51 -3.92
N ALA A 189 -19.72 26.47 -3.12
CA ALA A 189 -18.30 26.69 -2.87
C ALA A 189 -17.62 25.46 -2.24
N ARG A 190 -18.31 24.74 -1.34
CA ARG A 190 -17.81 23.47 -0.79
C ARG A 190 -17.68 22.37 -1.84
N VAL A 191 -18.63 22.29 -2.78
CA VAL A 191 -18.56 21.34 -3.90
C VAL A 191 -17.40 21.67 -4.82
N GLU A 192 -17.18 22.95 -5.12
CA GLU A 192 -16.06 23.41 -5.95
C GLU A 192 -14.72 23.05 -5.34
N ASN A 193 -14.49 23.45 -4.08
CA ASN A 193 -13.24 23.15 -3.37
C ASN A 193 -12.95 21.65 -3.34
N TYR A 194 -13.97 20.82 -3.09
CA TYR A 194 -13.82 19.37 -3.07
C TYR A 194 -13.48 18.79 -4.45
N ALA A 195 -14.13 19.28 -5.51
CA ALA A 195 -13.83 18.84 -6.87
C ALA A 195 -12.42 19.26 -7.32
N GLU A 196 -11.97 20.44 -6.90
CA GLU A 196 -10.62 20.93 -7.15
C GLU A 196 -9.57 20.13 -6.37
N GLU A 197 -9.82 19.82 -5.09
CA GLU A 197 -8.95 18.99 -4.26
C GLU A 197 -8.75 17.60 -4.88
N LEU A 198 -9.85 16.91 -5.22
CA LEU A 198 -9.78 15.60 -5.90
C LEU A 198 -9.05 15.67 -7.25
N ALA A 199 -9.28 16.73 -8.02
CA ALA A 199 -8.62 16.91 -9.31
C ALA A 199 -7.10 17.09 -9.18
N ASN A 200 -6.64 17.67 -8.07
CA ASN A 200 -5.23 17.94 -7.80
C ASN A 200 -4.56 16.84 -6.94
N GLU A 201 -5.31 15.81 -6.53
CA GLU A 201 -4.77 14.74 -5.70
C GLU A 201 -3.74 13.88 -6.45
N LYS A 202 -2.67 13.54 -5.74
CA LYS A 202 -1.51 12.83 -6.30
C LYS A 202 -1.82 11.34 -6.36
N ILE A 203 -1.95 10.80 -7.56
CA ILE A 203 -2.16 9.35 -7.76
C ILE A 203 -0.92 8.68 -8.35
N THR A 204 -0.78 7.39 -8.08
CA THR A 204 0.19 6.54 -8.77
C THR A 204 -0.49 5.86 -9.96
N GLY A 205 0.05 6.09 -11.17
CA GLY A 205 -0.58 5.55 -12.40
C GLY A 205 -0.05 4.21 -12.87
N LYS A 206 1.02 3.69 -12.25
CA LYS A 206 1.60 2.38 -12.54
C LYS A 206 2.36 1.85 -11.33
N LEU A 207 2.81 0.59 -11.40
CA LEU A 207 3.70 -0.01 -10.41
C LEU A 207 5.17 0.33 -10.70
N TYR A 208 5.99 0.31 -9.66
CA TYR A 208 7.44 0.42 -9.80
C TYR A 208 8.03 -0.94 -10.23
N THR A 209 9.02 -0.90 -11.14
CA THR A 209 9.80 -2.09 -11.53
C THR A 209 11.26 -1.87 -11.17
N LEU A 210 11.82 -2.74 -10.33
CA LEU A 210 13.20 -2.61 -9.87
C LEU A 210 14.19 -2.67 -11.04
N GLY A 211 15.07 -1.67 -11.10
CA GLY A 211 16.10 -1.57 -12.14
C GLY A 211 15.62 -0.93 -13.45
N VAL A 212 14.34 -0.60 -13.58
CA VAL A 212 13.80 0.11 -14.75
C VAL A 212 13.65 1.60 -14.40
N PRO A 213 14.39 2.51 -15.05
CA PRO A 213 14.25 3.95 -14.82
C PRO A 213 12.90 4.45 -15.33
N TYR A 214 12.45 5.57 -14.76
CA TYR A 214 11.27 6.28 -15.24
C TYR A 214 11.49 6.85 -16.63
N ASP A 215 10.42 6.84 -17.44
CA ASP A 215 10.43 7.59 -18.68
C ASP A 215 10.38 9.10 -18.39
N ASN A 216 10.70 9.91 -19.40
CA ASN A 216 10.78 11.36 -19.22
C ASN A 216 9.44 11.99 -18.77
N ASP A 217 8.32 11.41 -19.18
CA ASP A 217 7.00 11.91 -18.81
C ASP A 217 6.71 11.63 -17.33
N ASP A 218 6.99 10.42 -16.84
CA ASP A 218 6.88 10.06 -15.43
C ASP A 218 7.78 10.88 -14.52
N VAL A 219 9.03 11.12 -14.95
CA VAL A 219 9.97 11.98 -14.22
C VAL A 219 9.35 13.36 -14.10
N ARG A 220 8.90 13.93 -15.22
CA ARG A 220 8.29 15.26 -15.26
C ARG A 220 7.05 15.34 -14.36
N THR A 221 6.09 14.43 -14.50
CA THR A 221 4.86 14.45 -13.69
C THR A 221 5.15 14.23 -12.22
N SER A 222 6.10 13.36 -11.88
CA SER A 222 6.51 13.15 -10.48
C SER A 222 7.19 14.37 -9.89
N VAL A 223 8.09 15.02 -10.63
CA VAL A 223 8.75 16.27 -10.19
C VAL A 223 7.72 17.38 -9.99
N TYR A 224 6.79 17.56 -10.93
CA TYR A 224 5.71 18.53 -10.76
C TYR A 224 4.89 18.23 -9.50
N ALA A 225 4.40 17.00 -9.36
CA ALA A 225 3.61 16.60 -8.19
C ALA A 225 4.37 16.80 -6.87
N MET A 226 5.68 16.51 -6.83
CA MET A 226 6.50 16.72 -5.64
C MET A 226 6.78 18.20 -5.36
N ALA A 227 6.86 19.04 -6.39
CA ALA A 227 7.15 20.47 -6.26
C ALA A 227 5.91 21.35 -6.05
N THR A 228 4.71 20.82 -6.30
CA THR A 228 3.43 21.54 -6.11
C THR A 228 2.92 21.55 -4.66
N ASP A 229 3.63 20.93 -3.71
CA ASP A 229 3.39 21.10 -2.26
C ASP A 229 4.47 22.02 -1.64
N PRO A 230 4.12 22.95 -0.73
CA PRO A 230 5.09 23.65 0.12
C PRO A 230 5.72 22.77 1.21
#